data_AF-A0A154QHN1-F1
#
_entry.id   AF-A0A154QHN1-F1
#
_cell.length_a   1.000
_cell.length_b   1.000
_cell.length_c   1.000
_cell.angle_alpha   90.00
_cell.angle_beta   90.00
_cell.angle_gamma   90.00
#
_symmetry.space_group_name_H-M   'P 1'
#
loop_
_entity.id
_entity.type
_entity.pdbx_description
1 polymer ?
#
loop_
_entity_poly.entity_id
_entity_poly.type
_entity_poly.pdbx_seq_one_letter_code
_entity_poly.pdbx_strand_id
1 'polypeptide(L)'
;MLRFPSAASHRYMLTLVCLALLAAAAGIFHYGRASANVASDAAVPSSADPADAPGDEAQSGSAILLGLARDAMHDGRLVAPAGSNAFEFYLSVLQLEPDNRTANEALRESFPRAAEEIERTINQKGLDEARREIDLLREFDRNNFTLALLGGKLSAARNIERRQHETEADRIRQANVERGAL
;
A
#
# COMPACT_ATOMS: atom_id res chain seq x y z
N MET A 1 12.76 36.51 33.65
CA MET A 1 13.53 36.68 32.39
C MET A 1 13.88 35.28 31.88
N LEU A 2 13.13 34.73 30.90
CA LEU A 2 13.54 34.59 29.47
C LEU A 2 14.78 33.68 29.31
N ARG A 3 14.86 32.53 28.63
CA ARG A 3 14.10 31.83 27.56
C ARG A 3 14.58 30.35 27.47
N PHE A 4 13.68 29.39 27.17
CA PHE A 4 14.01 28.13 26.45
C PHE A 4 14.07 28.43 24.92
N PRO A 5 14.64 27.62 23.99
CA PRO A 5 14.86 26.16 24.05
C PRO A 5 16.16 25.61 23.40
N SER A 6 16.76 24.55 23.97
CA SER A 6 17.74 23.70 23.29
C SER A 6 17.10 22.39 22.84
N ALA A 7 16.17 22.47 21.88
CA ALA A 7 15.54 21.30 21.25
C ALA A 7 15.70 21.28 19.72
N ALA A 8 16.38 22.27 19.15
CA ALA A 8 16.52 22.41 17.71
C ALA A 8 17.73 21.63 17.15
N SER A 9 18.81 21.49 17.92
CA SER A 9 20.07 20.91 17.41
C SER A 9 19.99 19.41 17.07
N HIS A 10 19.15 18.63 17.74
CA HIS A 10 18.95 17.21 17.42
C HIS A 10 18.14 17.00 16.14
N ARG A 11 17.21 17.92 15.84
CA ARG A 11 16.41 17.89 14.61
C ARG A 11 17.27 18.21 13.39
N TYR A 12 18.18 19.18 13.51
CA TYR A 12 19.11 19.52 12.44
C TYR A 12 20.17 18.43 12.19
N MET A 13 20.59 17.71 13.25
CA MET A 13 21.52 16.60 13.11
C MET A 13 20.89 15.39 12.38
N LEU A 14 19.61 15.09 12.65
CA LEU A 14 18.89 14.02 11.93
C LEU A 14 18.61 14.37 10.46
N THR A 15 18.26 15.63 10.17
CA THR A 15 18.01 16.06 8.78
C THR A 15 19.28 16.06 7.93
N LEU A 16 20.44 16.37 8.50
CA LEU A 16 21.71 16.35 7.76
C LEU A 16 22.17 14.91 7.45
N VAL A 17 21.92 13.95 8.35
CA VAL A 17 22.22 12.53 8.10
C VAL A 17 21.28 11.93 7.05
N CYS A 18 19.99 12.26 7.06
CA CYS A 18 19.05 11.83 6.01
C CYS A 18 19.37 12.45 4.63
N LEU A 19 19.80 13.72 4.59
CA LEU A 19 20.18 14.37 3.33
C LEU A 19 21.47 13.76 2.74
N ALA A 20 22.43 13.38 3.58
CA ALA A 20 23.66 12.71 3.14
C ALA A 20 23.42 11.28 2.62
N LEU A 21 22.48 10.53 3.22
CA LEU A 21 22.10 9.20 2.75
C LEU A 21 21.34 9.21 1.42
N LEU A 22 20.52 10.25 1.17
CA LEU A 22 19.83 10.44 -0.11
C LEU A 22 20.80 10.79 -1.26
N ALA A 23 21.88 11.52 -0.98
CA ALA A 23 22.89 11.85 -1.98
C ALA A 23 23.75 10.62 -2.39
N ALA A 24 23.99 9.68 -1.48
CA ALA A 24 24.76 8.46 -1.76
C ALA A 24 23.99 7.45 -2.63
N ALA A 25 22.66 7.37 -2.49
CA ALA A 25 21.82 6.48 -3.30
C ALA A 25 21.66 6.96 -4.76
N ALA A 26 21.69 8.29 -5.00
CA ALA A 26 21.60 8.86 -6.34
C ALA A 26 22.87 8.63 -7.20
N GLY A 27 24.04 8.47 -6.57
CA GLY A 27 25.31 8.26 -7.27
C GLY A 27 25.48 6.86 -7.88
N ILE A 28 24.84 5.83 -7.30
CA ILE A 28 24.98 4.44 -7.77
C ILE A 28 24.09 4.17 -8.99
N PHE A 29 22.94 4.84 -9.09
CA PHE A 29 21.98 4.63 -10.17
C PHE A 29 22.39 5.30 -11.50
N HIS A 30 23.16 6.39 -11.46
CA HIS A 30 23.58 7.11 -12.67
C HIS A 30 24.88 6.60 -13.32
N TYR A 31 25.68 5.77 -12.64
CA TYR A 31 26.98 5.33 -13.15
C TYR A 31 26.93 4.13 -14.12
N GLY A 32 25.74 3.56 -14.40
CA GLY A 32 25.55 2.46 -15.35
C GLY A 32 25.26 2.87 -16.80
N ARG A 33 25.07 4.16 -17.10
CA ARG A 33 24.80 4.66 -18.48
C ARG A 33 25.95 5.48 -19.04
N ALA A 34 27.14 4.90 -19.09
CA ALA A 34 28.24 5.46 -19.88
C ALA A 34 29.20 4.37 -20.36
N SER A 35 28.81 3.71 -21.44
CA SER A 35 29.76 3.19 -22.43
C SER A 35 29.06 3.25 -23.78
N ALA A 36 29.21 4.41 -24.42
CA ALA A 36 29.02 4.56 -25.85
C ALA A 36 30.36 4.25 -26.55
N ASN A 37 30.21 3.82 -27.80
CA ASN A 37 31.16 3.80 -28.92
C ASN A 37 31.72 2.42 -29.31
N VAL A 38 31.79 2.04 -30.59
CA VAL A 38 31.50 2.70 -31.87
C VAL A 38 31.57 1.64 -32.99
N ALA A 39 30.84 1.92 -34.07
CA ALA A 39 31.02 1.48 -35.47
C ALA A 39 30.47 0.13 -35.96
N SER A 40 29.57 0.31 -36.95
CA SER A 40 29.44 -0.39 -38.25
C SER A 40 28.04 -1.02 -38.35
N ASP A 41 27.22 -0.80 -39.38
CA ASP A 41 27.24 -0.06 -40.63
C ASP A 41 25.83 -0.27 -41.24
N ALA A 42 25.49 0.48 -42.29
CA ALA A 42 24.45 0.21 -43.26
C ALA A 42 22.97 0.60 -42.92
N ALA A 43 22.63 1.80 -43.41
CA ALA A 43 21.47 2.15 -44.25
C ALA A 43 20.20 1.27 -44.26
N VAL A 44 19.02 1.89 -44.06
CA VAL A 44 17.99 2.25 -45.08
C VAL A 44 16.98 3.22 -44.42
N PRO A 45 16.51 4.30 -45.11
CA PRO A 45 15.37 5.08 -44.64
C PRO A 45 14.07 4.41 -45.12
N SER A 46 13.17 4.07 -44.21
CA SER A 46 11.79 3.72 -44.57
C SER A 46 10.82 4.35 -43.58
N SER A 47 10.27 5.47 -44.02
CA SER A 47 8.83 5.78 -44.05
C SER A 47 8.03 5.60 -42.76
N ALA A 48 7.51 6.74 -42.31
CA ALA A 48 6.50 6.97 -41.29
C ALA A 48 5.36 5.94 -41.21
N ASP A 49 5.00 5.59 -39.96
CA ASP A 49 3.62 5.67 -39.45
C ASP A 49 3.65 5.67 -37.90
N PRO A 50 3.16 6.70 -37.18
CA PRO A 50 2.91 6.60 -35.74
C PRO A 50 1.42 6.29 -35.53
N ALA A 51 1.02 5.06 -35.84
CA ALA A 51 -0.35 4.59 -35.64
C ALA A 51 -0.40 3.09 -35.29
N ASP A 52 0.41 2.69 -34.31
CA ASP A 52 0.37 1.41 -33.58
C ASP A 52 1.24 1.62 -32.32
N ALA A 53 0.94 1.19 -31.09
CA ALA A 53 -0.19 0.44 -30.58
C ALA A 53 -0.27 0.69 -29.06
N PRO A 54 -1.45 0.97 -28.47
CA PRO A 54 -1.62 1.00 -27.01
C PRO A 54 -1.34 -0.35 -26.32
N GLY A 55 -1.17 -1.43 -27.09
CA GLY A 55 -0.91 -2.79 -26.58
C GLY A 55 0.50 -3.03 -26.03
N ASP A 56 1.55 -2.51 -26.69
CA ASP A 56 2.94 -2.83 -26.30
C ASP A 56 3.35 -2.14 -24.99
N GLU A 57 2.90 -0.91 -24.77
CA GLU A 57 3.12 -0.18 -23.52
C GLU A 57 2.30 -0.77 -22.36
N ALA A 58 1.05 -1.15 -22.61
CA ALA A 58 0.20 -1.81 -21.60
C ALA A 58 0.77 -3.18 -21.19
N GLN A 59 1.26 -3.97 -22.15
CA GLN A 59 1.91 -5.26 -21.90
C GLN A 59 3.23 -5.12 -21.13
N SER A 60 3.96 -4.04 -21.38
CA SER A 60 5.18 -3.70 -20.64
C SER A 60 4.84 -3.25 -19.21
N GLY A 61 3.77 -2.46 -19.03
CA GLY A 61 3.29 -2.02 -17.72
C GLY A 61 2.74 -3.16 -16.86
N SER A 62 1.96 -4.06 -17.44
CA SER A 62 1.42 -5.25 -16.76
C SER A 62 2.54 -6.18 -16.30
N ALA A 63 3.60 -6.36 -17.11
CA ALA A 63 4.76 -7.16 -16.74
C ALA A 63 5.50 -6.60 -15.50
N ILE A 64 5.65 -5.27 -15.43
CA ILE A 64 6.25 -4.59 -14.26
C ILE A 64 5.37 -4.79 -13.01
N LEU A 65 4.07 -4.57 -13.13
CA LEU A 65 3.12 -4.73 -12.02
C LEU A 65 3.07 -6.18 -11.51
N LEU A 66 3.12 -7.17 -12.42
CA LEU A 66 3.22 -8.58 -12.05
C LEU A 66 4.53 -8.89 -11.30
N GLY A 67 5.63 -8.22 -11.64
CA GLY A 67 6.89 -8.27 -10.87
C GLY A 67 6.71 -7.77 -9.45
N LEU A 68 6.20 -6.54 -9.30
CA LEU A 68 5.94 -5.91 -8.01
C LEU A 68 4.97 -6.73 -7.14
N ALA A 69 3.94 -7.33 -7.75
CA ALA A 69 2.99 -8.17 -7.06
C ALA A 69 3.65 -9.44 -6.51
N ARG A 70 4.53 -10.09 -7.28
CA ARG A 70 5.29 -11.26 -6.82
C ARG A 70 6.25 -10.93 -5.68
N ASP A 71 6.93 -9.78 -5.77
CA ASP A 71 7.81 -9.31 -4.71
C ASP A 71 7.01 -9.04 -3.41
N ALA A 72 5.87 -8.34 -3.53
CA ALA A 72 4.99 -8.12 -2.39
C ALA A 72 4.45 -9.43 -1.78
N MET A 73 4.09 -10.42 -2.61
CA MET A 73 3.69 -11.75 -2.15
C MET A 73 4.82 -12.45 -1.38
N HIS A 74 6.05 -12.39 -1.91
CA HIS A 74 7.22 -12.98 -1.28
C HIS A 74 7.53 -12.32 0.07
N ASP A 75 7.36 -11.00 0.17
CA ASP A 75 7.52 -10.23 1.40
C ASP A 75 6.36 -10.44 2.41
N GLY A 76 5.32 -11.20 2.04
CA GLY A 76 4.13 -11.41 2.87
C GLY A 76 3.20 -10.19 2.94
N ARG A 77 3.37 -9.21 2.05
CA ARG A 77 2.53 -8.00 1.95
C ARG A 77 1.33 -8.28 1.05
N LEU A 78 0.36 -9.04 1.56
CA LEU A 78 -0.79 -9.47 0.76
C LEU A 78 -1.78 -8.32 0.53
N VAL A 79 -2.26 -7.73 1.63
CA VAL A 79 -3.30 -6.69 1.62
C VAL A 79 -2.85 -5.40 2.31
N ALA A 80 -1.73 -5.47 3.02
CA ALA A 80 -1.12 -4.35 3.72
C ALA A 80 0.40 -4.31 3.47
N PRO A 81 1.03 -3.12 3.59
CA PRO A 81 0.42 -1.81 3.75
C PRO A 81 -0.27 -1.31 2.46
N ALA A 82 -1.14 -0.31 2.58
CA ALA A 82 -1.78 0.33 1.43
C ALA A 82 -0.75 0.96 0.48
N GLY A 83 -1.00 0.88 -0.83
CA GLY A 83 -0.10 1.38 -1.88
C GLY A 83 1.13 0.49 -2.14
N SER A 84 1.33 -0.56 -1.35
CA SER A 84 2.45 -1.48 -1.52
C SER A 84 2.06 -2.87 -1.02
N ASN A 85 1.12 -3.50 -1.71
CA ASN A 85 0.71 -4.88 -1.42
C ASN A 85 0.36 -5.62 -2.71
N ALA A 86 0.38 -6.94 -2.65
CA ALA A 86 0.19 -7.81 -3.80
C ALA A 86 -1.18 -7.65 -4.45
N PHE A 87 -2.24 -7.53 -3.66
CA PHE A 87 -3.61 -7.41 -4.18
C PHE A 87 -3.79 -6.14 -5.01
N GLU A 88 -3.30 -4.99 -4.54
CA GLU A 88 -3.35 -3.73 -5.30
C GLU A 88 -2.60 -3.83 -6.62
N PHE A 89 -1.42 -4.45 -6.65
CA PHE A 89 -0.65 -4.62 -7.89
C PHE A 89 -1.37 -5.56 -8.87
N TYR A 90 -1.89 -6.71 -8.42
CA TYR A 90 -2.64 -7.62 -9.29
C TYR A 90 -3.95 -7.00 -9.81
N LEU A 91 -4.68 -6.26 -8.97
CA LEU A 91 -5.87 -5.53 -9.41
C LEU A 91 -5.52 -4.44 -10.44
N SER A 92 -4.36 -3.81 -10.31
CA SER A 92 -3.85 -2.87 -11.32
C SER A 92 -3.52 -3.57 -12.64
N VAL A 93 -2.98 -4.79 -12.59
CA VAL A 93 -2.81 -5.63 -13.80
C VAL A 93 -4.16 -5.90 -14.45
N LEU A 94 -5.18 -6.28 -13.68
CA LEU A 94 -6.52 -6.56 -14.22
C LEU A 94 -7.23 -5.31 -14.78
N GLN A 95 -6.87 -4.10 -14.33
CA GLN A 95 -7.36 -2.87 -14.95
C GLN A 95 -6.77 -2.63 -16.35
N LEU A 96 -5.52 -3.05 -16.57
CA LEU A 96 -4.85 -2.96 -17.87
C LEU A 96 -5.23 -4.13 -18.79
N GLU A 97 -5.28 -5.33 -18.22
CA GLU A 97 -5.54 -6.61 -18.88
C GLU A 97 -6.59 -7.41 -18.11
N PRO A 98 -7.90 -7.19 -18.36
CA PRO A 98 -8.98 -7.83 -17.62
C PRO A 98 -8.97 -9.36 -17.64
N ASP A 99 -8.43 -9.95 -18.71
CA ASP A 99 -8.34 -11.40 -18.91
C ASP A 99 -6.98 -11.99 -18.51
N ASN A 100 -6.13 -11.24 -17.79
CA ASN A 100 -4.82 -11.72 -17.36
C ASN A 100 -4.97 -12.89 -16.37
N ARG A 101 -4.75 -14.11 -16.90
CA ARG A 101 -4.90 -15.37 -16.16
C ARG A 101 -3.98 -15.41 -14.93
N THR A 102 -2.73 -14.95 -15.07
CA THR A 102 -1.75 -14.97 -13.98
C THR A 102 -2.20 -14.14 -12.79
N ALA A 103 -2.68 -12.91 -13.01
CA ALA A 103 -3.19 -12.06 -11.94
C ALA A 103 -4.46 -12.64 -11.31
N ASN A 104 -5.39 -13.16 -12.13
CA ASN A 104 -6.64 -13.74 -11.64
C ASN A 104 -6.42 -15.00 -10.79
N GLU A 105 -5.51 -15.89 -11.22
CA GLU A 105 -5.12 -17.09 -10.48
C GLU A 105 -4.43 -16.71 -9.17
N ALA A 106 -3.45 -15.80 -9.21
CA ALA A 106 -2.74 -15.35 -8.02
C ALA A 106 -3.68 -14.74 -6.97
N LEU A 107 -4.63 -13.89 -7.38
CA LEU A 107 -5.64 -13.32 -6.48
C LEU A 107 -6.54 -14.40 -5.87
N ARG A 108 -7.01 -15.36 -6.68
CA ARG A 108 -7.84 -16.47 -6.19
C ARG A 108 -7.11 -17.36 -5.19
N GLU A 109 -5.87 -17.73 -5.50
CA GLU A 109 -5.06 -18.63 -4.66
C GLU A 109 -4.61 -17.98 -3.35
N SER A 110 -4.34 -16.67 -3.37
CA SER A 110 -3.91 -15.92 -2.19
C SER A 110 -5.07 -15.44 -1.31
N PHE A 111 -6.30 -15.44 -1.83
CA PHE A 111 -7.49 -14.95 -1.13
C PHE A 111 -7.68 -15.52 0.29
N PRO A 112 -7.57 -16.84 0.55
CA PRO A 112 -7.78 -17.37 1.89
C PRO A 112 -6.75 -16.82 2.89
N ARG A 113 -5.48 -16.71 2.48
CA ARG A 113 -4.40 -16.16 3.33
C ARG A 113 -4.58 -14.66 3.59
N ALA A 114 -5.01 -13.92 2.57
CA ALA A 114 -5.35 -12.51 2.71
C ALA A 114 -6.52 -12.31 3.70
N ALA A 115 -7.56 -13.13 3.62
CA ALA A 115 -8.68 -13.09 4.55
C ALA A 115 -8.26 -13.37 6.02
N GLU A 116 -7.33 -14.30 6.25
CA GLU A 116 -6.74 -14.56 7.56
C GLU A 116 -5.91 -13.37 8.08
N GLU A 117 -5.19 -12.67 7.20
CA GLU A 117 -4.46 -11.45 7.56
C GLU A 117 -5.40 -10.34 8.03
N ILE A 118 -6.48 -10.10 7.28
CA ILE A 118 -7.53 -9.15 7.68
C ILE A 118 -8.13 -9.54 9.03
N GLU A 119 -8.38 -10.83 9.23
CA GLU A 119 -8.91 -11.31 10.49
C GLU A 119 -7.97 -10.98 11.66
N ARG A 120 -6.66 -11.13 11.46
CA ARG A 120 -5.64 -10.72 12.43
C ARG A 120 -5.64 -9.21 12.65
N THR A 121 -5.75 -8.40 11.59
CA THR A 121 -5.86 -6.93 11.69
C THR A 121 -7.06 -6.52 12.55
N ILE A 122 -8.23 -7.17 12.37
CA ILE A 122 -9.41 -6.95 13.22
C ILE A 122 -9.13 -7.33 14.67
N ASN A 123 -8.51 -8.49 14.91
CA ASN A 123 -8.18 -8.96 16.26
C ASN A 123 -7.19 -8.03 16.98
N GLN A 124 -6.31 -7.36 16.23
CA GLN A 124 -5.35 -6.38 16.75
C GLN A 124 -5.96 -4.99 16.96
N LYS A 125 -7.29 -4.83 16.82
CA LYS A 125 -8.00 -3.54 16.88
C LYS A 125 -7.59 -2.55 15.78
N GLY A 126 -6.97 -3.02 14.69
CA GLY A 126 -6.68 -2.21 13.49
C GLY A 126 -7.94 -1.99 12.65
N LEU A 127 -9.02 -1.46 13.23
CA LEU A 127 -10.36 -1.52 12.63
C LEU A 127 -10.46 -0.72 11.31
N ASP A 128 -9.73 0.39 11.20
CA ASP A 128 -9.75 1.22 9.99
C ASP A 128 -8.91 0.59 8.87
N GLU A 129 -7.79 -0.05 9.20
CA GLU A 129 -6.99 -0.77 8.22
C GLU A 129 -7.73 -2.00 7.72
N ALA A 130 -8.28 -2.81 8.65
CA ALA A 130 -9.12 -3.95 8.30
C ALA A 130 -10.30 -3.55 7.40
N ARG A 131 -10.90 -2.36 7.61
CA ARG A 131 -11.95 -1.88 6.72
C ARG A 131 -11.44 -1.71 5.29
N ARG A 132 -10.28 -1.08 5.12
CA ARG A 132 -9.66 -0.88 3.79
C ARG A 132 -9.27 -2.20 3.14
N GLU A 133 -8.65 -3.11 3.90
CA GLU A 133 -8.24 -4.42 3.38
C GLU A 133 -9.46 -5.26 2.92
N ILE A 134 -10.59 -5.22 3.65
CA ILE A 134 -11.82 -5.87 3.20
C ILE A 134 -12.35 -5.24 1.92
N ASP A 135 -12.35 -3.89 1.84
CA ASP A 135 -12.80 -3.19 0.64
C ASP A 135 -11.91 -3.48 -0.58
N LEU A 136 -10.60 -3.67 -0.37
CA LEU A 136 -9.65 -4.13 -1.39
C LEU A 136 -10.02 -5.52 -1.92
N LEU A 137 -10.28 -6.50 -1.04
CA LEU A 137 -10.67 -7.85 -1.49
C LEU A 137 -12.04 -7.89 -2.17
N ARG A 138 -12.96 -6.96 -1.82
CA ARG A 138 -14.26 -6.83 -2.48
C ARG A 138 -14.15 -6.37 -3.94
N GLU A 139 -13.06 -5.70 -4.30
CA GLU A 139 -12.82 -5.31 -5.69
C GLU A 139 -12.59 -6.53 -6.59
N PHE A 140 -11.99 -7.60 -6.03
CA PHE A 140 -11.82 -8.86 -6.73
C PHE A 140 -13.09 -9.74 -6.70
N ASP A 141 -13.65 -9.97 -5.50
CA ASP A 141 -14.85 -10.81 -5.33
C ASP A 141 -15.81 -10.21 -4.30
N ARG A 142 -16.71 -9.34 -4.78
CA ARG A 142 -17.72 -8.68 -3.96
C ARG A 142 -18.68 -9.64 -3.27
N ASN A 143 -18.97 -10.78 -3.88
CA ASN A 143 -20.01 -11.72 -3.43
C ASN A 143 -19.45 -12.84 -2.55
N ASN A 144 -18.19 -12.72 -2.12
CA ASN A 144 -17.54 -13.71 -1.27
C ASN A 144 -18.13 -13.76 0.15
N PHE A 145 -18.56 -14.95 0.59
CA PHE A 145 -19.10 -15.15 1.93
C PHE A 145 -18.10 -14.80 3.05
N THR A 146 -16.80 -15.06 2.85
CA THR A 146 -15.77 -14.74 3.84
C THR A 146 -15.69 -13.23 4.08
N LEU A 147 -15.85 -12.40 3.06
CA LEU A 147 -15.87 -10.93 3.21
C LEU A 147 -17.13 -10.43 3.91
N ALA A 148 -18.26 -11.13 3.77
CA ALA A 148 -19.46 -10.83 4.54
C ALA A 148 -19.22 -11.14 6.03
N LEU A 149 -18.60 -12.28 6.35
CA LEU A 149 -18.25 -12.66 7.72
C LEU A 149 -17.27 -11.67 8.36
N LEU A 150 -16.18 -11.32 7.65
CA LEU A 150 -15.20 -10.33 8.12
C LEU A 150 -15.85 -8.95 8.34
N GLY A 151 -16.75 -8.53 7.45
CA GLY A 151 -17.52 -7.29 7.61
C GLY A 151 -18.39 -7.29 8.86
N GLY A 152 -19.04 -8.42 9.18
CA GLY A 152 -19.78 -8.60 10.42
C GLY A 152 -18.88 -8.52 11.67
N LYS A 153 -17.73 -9.21 11.64
CA LYS A 153 -16.75 -9.20 12.73
C LYS A 153 -16.20 -7.79 13.00
N LEU A 154 -15.83 -7.07 11.95
CA LEU A 154 -15.38 -5.67 12.03
C LEU A 154 -16.46 -4.77 12.64
N SER A 155 -17.71 -4.92 12.21
CA SER A 155 -18.84 -4.11 12.72
C SER A 155 -19.10 -4.37 14.20
N ALA A 156 -19.00 -5.63 14.63
CA ALA A 156 -19.09 -5.99 16.05
C ALA A 156 -17.95 -5.38 16.87
N ALA A 157 -16.70 -5.48 16.40
CA ALA A 157 -15.54 -4.90 17.05
C ALA A 157 -15.65 -3.37 17.23
N ARG A 158 -16.07 -2.65 16.17
CA ARG A 158 -16.26 -1.19 16.21
C ARG A 158 -17.36 -0.77 17.19
N ASN A 159 -18.46 -1.52 17.26
CA ASN A 159 -19.53 -1.23 18.22
C ASN A 159 -19.07 -1.37 19.68
N ILE A 160 -18.18 -2.33 19.96
CA ILE A 160 -17.61 -2.50 21.30
C ILE A 160 -16.70 -1.31 21.63
N GLU A 161 -15.81 -0.92 20.73
CA GLU A 161 -14.91 0.23 20.92
C GLU A 161 -15.69 1.54 21.12
N ARG A 162 -16.72 1.79 20.30
CA ARG A 162 -17.58 2.97 20.45
C ARG A 162 -18.23 3.02 21.84
N ARG A 163 -18.78 1.91 22.34
CA ARG A 163 -19.38 1.84 23.69
C ARG A 163 -18.36 2.10 24.80
N GLN A 164 -17.12 1.65 24.61
CA GLN A 164 -16.03 1.92 25.54
C GLN A 164 -15.71 3.42 25.60
N HIS A 165 -15.59 4.08 24.45
CA HIS A 165 -15.36 5.53 24.39
C HIS A 165 -16.53 6.35 24.97
N GLU A 166 -17.77 5.93 24.72
CA GLU A 166 -18.96 6.57 25.28
C GLU A 166 -18.95 6.49 26.82
N THR A 167 -18.71 5.29 27.36
CA THR A 167 -18.67 5.06 28.82
C THR A 167 -17.55 5.85 29.49
N GLU A 168 -16.37 5.93 28.86
CA GLU A 168 -15.25 6.71 29.39
C GLU A 168 -15.54 8.21 29.35
N ALA A 169 -16.15 8.71 28.28
CA ALA A 169 -16.56 10.10 28.19
C ALA A 169 -17.59 10.47 29.27
N ASP A 170 -18.55 9.59 29.55
CA ASP A 170 -19.52 9.76 30.64
C ASP A 170 -18.84 9.81 32.02
N ARG A 171 -17.87 8.93 32.26
CA ARG A 171 -17.09 8.93 33.50
C ARG A 171 -16.32 10.23 33.71
N ILE A 172 -15.65 10.72 32.68
CA ILE A 172 -14.91 11.99 32.73
C ILE A 172 -15.88 13.16 32.98
N ARG A 173 -17.05 13.16 32.32
CA ARG A 173 -18.08 14.17 32.55
C ARG A 173 -18.54 14.20 34.01
N GLN A 174 -18.89 13.04 34.57
CA GLN A 174 -19.35 12.92 35.96
C GLN A 174 -18.27 13.39 36.95
N ALA A 175 -17.02 12.96 36.77
CA ALA A 175 -15.91 13.37 37.64
C ALA A 175 -15.65 14.88 37.61
N ASN A 176 -15.82 15.54 36.45
CA ASN A 176 -15.66 16.98 36.33
C ASN A 176 -16.81 17.76 37.00
N VAL A 177 -18.05 17.24 36.92
CA VAL A 177 -19.20 17.82 37.62
C VAL A 177 -19.01 17.75 39.13
N GLU A 178 -18.56 16.60 39.66
CA GLU A 178 -18.27 16.43 41.10
C GLU A 178 -17.16 17.37 41.58
N ARG A 179 -16.09 17.54 40.79
CA ARG A 179 -14.98 18.45 41.14
C ARG A 179 -15.36 19.93 41.10
N GLY A 180 -16.29 20.34 40.25
CA GLY A 180 -16.74 21.72 40.15
C GLY A 180 -17.76 22.13 41.22
N ALA A 181 -18.29 21.17 41.98
CA ALA A 181 -19.24 21.40 43.06
C ALA A 181 -18.59 21.57 44.46
N LEU A 182 -17.27 21.43 44.55
CA LEU A 182 -16.45 21.65 45.76
C LEU A 182 -15.80 23.04 45.73
#